data_AF-A0A967JDC0-F1
#
_entry.id   AF-A0A967JDC0-F1
#
_cell.length_a   1.000
_cell.length_b   1.000
_cell.length_c   1.000
_cell.angle_alpha   90.00
_cell.angle_beta   90.00
_cell.angle_gamma   90.00
#
_symmetry.space_group_name_H-M   'P 1'
#
loop_
_entity.id
_entity.type
_entity.pdbx_description
1 polymer ?
#
loop_
_entity_poly.entity_id
_entity_poly.type
_entity_poly.pdbx_seq_one_letter_code
_entity_poly.pdbx_strand_id
1 'polypeptide(L)'
;GALARLNADPRVGLAERALREGDARTIGEQIELSEIAAPPFEETARAHRMAELMGESGLIDVRVDDEGNVLAATPPADDASDG
;
A
#
# COMPACT_ATOMS: atom_id res chain seq x y z
N GLY A 1 22.07 -17.49 -11.61
CA GLY A 1 21.76 -17.69 -10.17
C GLY A 1 20.33 -17.24 -9.87
N ALA A 2 19.87 -17.38 -8.63
CA ALA A 2 18.49 -17.02 -8.23
C ALA A 2 18.14 -15.55 -8.57
N LEU A 3 19.07 -14.62 -8.32
CA LEU A 3 18.90 -13.21 -8.66
C LEU A 3 18.71 -12.95 -10.16
N ALA A 4 19.48 -13.63 -11.01
CA ALA A 4 19.35 -13.51 -12.47
C ALA A 4 17.99 -14.04 -12.97
N ARG A 5 17.43 -15.05 -12.31
CA ARG A 5 16.08 -15.56 -12.63
C ARG A 5 14.99 -14.57 -12.21
N LEU A 6 15.13 -13.95 -11.04
CA LEU A 6 14.20 -12.91 -10.58
C LEU A 6 14.20 -11.71 -11.54
N ASN A 7 15.38 -11.19 -11.90
CA ASN A 7 15.49 -10.04 -12.80
C ASN A 7 14.99 -10.32 -14.23
N ALA A 8 15.00 -11.57 -14.66
CA ALA A 8 14.47 -11.97 -15.96
C ALA A 8 12.95 -12.22 -15.96
N ASP A 9 12.31 -12.26 -14.80
CA ASP A 9 10.88 -12.46 -14.68
C ASP A 9 10.14 -11.18 -15.12
N PRO A 10 9.27 -11.23 -16.14
CA PRO A 10 8.57 -10.05 -16.64
C PRO A 10 7.70 -9.37 -15.57
N ARG A 11 7.25 -10.10 -14.54
CA ARG A 11 6.48 -9.54 -13.43
C ARG A 11 7.31 -8.54 -12.62
N VAL A 12 8.62 -8.72 -12.52
CA VAL A 12 9.52 -7.77 -11.86
C VAL A 12 9.63 -6.47 -12.65
N GLY A 13 9.75 -6.55 -13.97
CA GLY A 13 9.75 -5.37 -14.83
C GLY A 13 8.43 -4.59 -14.81
N LEU A 14 7.29 -5.31 -14.74
CA LEU A 14 5.98 -4.68 -14.57
C LEU A 14 5.85 -3.99 -13.22
N ALA A 15 6.29 -4.64 -12.13
CA ALA A 15 6.30 -4.04 -10.80
C ALA A 15 7.19 -2.79 -10.75
N GLU A 16 8.39 -2.82 -11.34
CA GLU A 16 9.27 -1.65 -11.39
C GLU A 16 8.61 -0.48 -12.13
N ARG A 17 7.96 -0.73 -13.28
CA ARG A 17 7.25 0.31 -14.01
C ARG A 17 6.12 0.91 -13.18
N ALA A 18 5.29 0.09 -12.56
CA ALA A 18 4.19 0.54 -11.72
C ALA A 18 4.68 1.42 -10.55
N LEU A 19 5.81 1.06 -9.92
CA LEU A 19 6.44 1.87 -8.88
C LEU A 19 6.88 3.25 -9.41
N ARG A 20 7.54 3.29 -10.58
CA ARG A 20 7.98 4.56 -11.18
C ARG A 20 6.82 5.45 -11.58
N GLU A 21 5.73 4.87 -12.10
CA GLU A 21 4.52 5.61 -12.47
C GLU A 21 3.77 6.15 -11.24
N GLY A 22 3.87 5.46 -10.09
CA GLY A 22 3.26 5.87 -8.83
C GLY A 22 4.07 6.85 -7.98
N ASP A 23 5.36 7.04 -8.27
CA ASP A 23 6.33 7.70 -7.39
C ASP A 23 5.87 9.09 -6.89
N ALA A 24 5.43 9.96 -7.79
CA ALA A 24 4.99 11.31 -7.43
C ALA A 24 3.73 11.30 -6.54
N ARG A 25 2.80 10.37 -6.78
CA ARG A 25 1.60 10.20 -5.95
C ARG A 25 1.99 9.72 -4.56
N THR A 26 2.82 8.68 -4.47
CA THR A 26 3.28 8.12 -3.19
C THR A 26 4.00 9.15 -2.33
N ILE A 27 4.86 9.98 -2.92
CA ILE A 27 5.52 11.08 -2.20
C ILE A 27 4.48 12.09 -1.69
N GLY A 28 3.50 12.45 -2.50
CA GLY A 28 2.42 13.36 -2.10
C GLY A 28 1.61 12.84 -0.92
N GLU A 29 1.22 11.56 -0.96
CA GLU A 29 0.49 10.88 0.13
C GLU A 29 1.34 10.80 1.41
N GLN A 30 2.65 10.57 1.29
CA GLN A 30 3.55 10.56 2.44
C GLN A 30 3.68 11.95 3.10
N ILE A 31 3.74 13.01 2.28
CA ILE A 31 3.74 14.40 2.78
C ILE A 31 2.42 14.69 3.50
N GLU A 32 1.30 14.41 2.85
CA GLU A 32 -0.05 14.59 3.42
C GLU A 32 -0.18 13.91 4.78
N LEU A 33 0.18 12.62 4.88
CA LEU A 33 0.14 11.87 6.12
C LEU A 33 1.06 12.45 7.21
N SER A 34 2.21 13.01 6.83
CA SER A 34 3.17 13.58 7.77
C SER A 34 2.73 14.94 8.30
N GLU A 35 1.91 15.67 7.56
CA GLU A 35 1.34 16.95 7.99
C GLU A 35 0.17 16.79 8.97
N ILE A 36 -0.44 15.60 9.02
CA ILE A 36 -1.45 15.28 10.03
C ILE A 36 -0.76 15.16 11.39
N ALA A 37 -1.07 16.10 12.28
CA ALA A 37 -0.61 16.08 13.66
C ALA A 37 -1.03 14.75 14.33
N ALA A 38 -0.05 14.09 14.92
CA ALA A 38 -0.25 12.85 15.66
C ALA A 38 0.62 12.86 16.92
N PRO A 39 0.29 13.74 17.89
CA PRO A 39 0.90 13.71 19.21
C PRO A 39 0.75 12.33 19.85
N PRO A 40 1.59 11.99 20.85
CA PRO A 40 1.45 10.72 21.56
C PRO A 40 0.02 10.50 22.06
N PHE A 41 -0.57 9.35 21.71
CA PHE A 41 -1.95 8.94 22.04
C PHE A 41 -3.07 9.71 21.30
N GLU A 42 -2.74 10.53 20.30
CA GLU A 42 -3.67 11.31 19.48
C GLU A 42 -3.52 11.01 17.98
N GLU A 43 -3.10 9.79 17.62
CA GLU A 43 -2.80 9.40 16.24
C GLU A 43 -4.05 9.06 15.39
N THR A 44 -5.24 9.16 15.97
CA THR A 44 -6.52 8.71 15.36
C THR A 44 -6.78 9.35 13.99
N ALA A 45 -6.56 10.65 13.84
CA ALA A 45 -6.79 11.35 12.57
C ALA A 45 -5.88 10.82 11.45
N ARG A 46 -4.61 10.55 11.77
CA ARG A 46 -3.65 9.99 10.82
C ARG A 46 -3.98 8.54 10.47
N ALA A 47 -4.43 7.76 11.45
CA ALA A 47 -4.88 6.38 11.24
C ALA A 47 -6.08 6.32 10.28
N HIS A 48 -7.06 7.21 10.43
CA HIS A 48 -8.19 7.30 9.50
C HIS A 48 -7.76 7.64 8.08
N ARG A 49 -6.86 8.62 7.91
CA ARG A 49 -6.36 8.94 6.56
C ARG A 49 -5.60 7.78 5.92
N MET A 50 -4.79 7.07 6.70
CA MET A 50 -4.11 5.86 6.22
C MET A 50 -5.12 4.77 5.80
N ALA A 51 -6.21 4.60 6.54
CA ALA A 51 -7.27 3.64 6.17
C ALA A 51 -7.93 4.01 4.83
N GLU A 52 -8.22 5.29 4.61
CA GLU A 52 -8.74 5.78 3.32
C GLU A 52 -7.78 5.47 2.17
N LEU A 53 -6.49 5.81 2.32
CA LEU A 53 -5.46 5.53 1.32
C LEU A 53 -5.33 4.03 1.01
N MET A 54 -5.41 3.17 2.03
CA MET A 54 -5.44 1.72 1.83
C MET A 54 -6.64 1.30 0.97
N GLY A 55 -7.83 1.80 1.26
CA GLY A 55 -9.03 1.53 0.47
C GLY A 55 -8.94 2.06 -0.97
N GLU A 56 -8.45 3.28 -1.15
CA GLU A 56 -8.22 3.90 -2.47
C GLU A 56 -7.22 3.11 -3.32
N SER A 57 -6.24 2.46 -2.70
CA SER A 57 -5.26 1.59 -3.38
C SER A 57 -5.81 0.22 -3.81
N GLY A 58 -7.07 -0.10 -3.46
CA GLY A 58 -7.72 -1.36 -3.79
C GLY A 58 -7.47 -2.49 -2.77
N LEU A 59 -6.93 -2.15 -1.59
CA LEU A 59 -6.90 -3.10 -0.47
C LEU A 59 -8.31 -3.23 0.13
N ILE A 60 -8.58 -4.40 0.69
CA ILE A 60 -9.88 -4.78 1.25
C ILE A 60 -9.76 -5.03 2.75
N ASP A 61 -10.90 -5.23 3.43
CA ASP A 61 -10.98 -5.49 4.87
C ASP A 61 -10.22 -4.44 5.72
N VAL A 62 -10.28 -3.17 5.28
CA VAL A 62 -9.61 -2.07 5.95
C VAL A 62 -10.24 -1.82 7.32
N ARG A 63 -9.43 -1.88 8.37
CA ARG A 63 -9.87 -1.64 9.75
C ARG A 63 -8.78 -0.98 10.60
N VAL A 64 -9.22 -0.31 11.66
CA VAL A 64 -8.36 0.17 12.73
C VAL A 64 -8.61 -0.71 13.96
N ASP A 65 -7.57 -1.22 14.61
CA ASP A 65 -7.70 -1.97 15.86
C ASP A 65 -7.74 -1.06 17.10
N ASP A 66 -7.93 -1.66 18.27
CA ASP A 66 -8.08 -0.93 19.54
C ASP A 66 -6.79 -0.20 19.95
N GLU A 67 -5.63 -0.65 19.46
CA GLU A 67 -4.33 0.00 19.62
C GLU A 67 -4.08 1.14 18.61
N GLY A 68 -4.95 1.31 17.62
CA GLY A 68 -4.84 2.35 16.59
C GLY A 68 -4.00 1.96 15.36
N ASN A 69 -3.65 0.68 15.20
CA ASN A 69 -3.00 0.19 13.99
C ASN A 69 -4.01 0.09 12.84
N VAL A 70 -3.56 0.45 11.63
CA VAL A 70 -4.36 0.31 10.41
C VAL A 70 -3.97 -0.97 9.69
N LEU A 71 -4.96 -1.81 9.42
CA LEU A 71 -4.78 -3.13 8.83
C LEU A 71 -5.67 -3.25 7.60
N ALA A 72 -5.14 -3.88 6.55
CA ALA A 72 -5.87 -4.18 5.33
C ALA A 72 -5.33 -5.47 4.70
N ALA A 73 -6.14 -6.11 3.85
CA ALA A 73 -5.78 -7.30 3.11
C ALA A 73 -5.65 -6.98 1.61
N THR A 74 -4.72 -7.64 0.94
CA THR A 74 -4.75 -7.69 -0.53
C THR A 74 -5.95 -8.52 -0.95
N PRO A 75 -6.69 -8.12 -2.00
CA PRO A 75 -7.66 -9.01 -2.62
C PRO A 75 -7.02 -10.38 -2.88
N PRO A 76 -7.77 -11.48 -2.75
CA PRO A 76 -7.29 -12.76 -3.24
C PRO A 76 -6.85 -12.55 -4.68
N ALA A 77 -5.69 -13.11 -5.05
CA ALA A 77 -5.33 -13.14 -6.45
C ALA A 77 -6.50 -13.80 -7.17
N ASP A 78 -7.04 -13.16 -8.21
CA ASP A 78 -7.85 -13.90 -9.18
C ASP A 78 -6.96 -15.07 -9.56
N ASP A 79 -7.36 -16.27 -9.16
CA ASP A 79 -6.85 -17.51 -9.68
C ASP A 79 -7.11 -17.41 -11.18
N ALA A 80 -6.11 -16.89 -11.89
CA ALA A 80 -6.04 -16.89 -13.33
C ALA A 80 -6.28 -18.35 -13.70
N SER A 81 -7.51 -18.65 -14.07
CA SER A 81 -7.90 -19.90 -14.67
C SER A 81 -6.99 -20.04 -15.87
N ASP A 82 -5.94 -20.84 -15.68
CA ASP A 82 -5.00 -21.26 -16.70
C ASP A 82 -5.83 -21.85 -17.83
N GLY A 83 -5.91 -21.10 -18.91
CA GLY A 83 -6.63 -21.41 -20.14
C GLY A 83 -5.69 -21.28 -21.32
#